data_AF-A0A2V6FIS5-F1
#
_entry.id   AF-A0A2V6FIS5-F1
#
_cell.length_a   1.000
_cell.length_b   1.000
_cell.length_c   1.000
_cell.angle_alpha   90.00
_cell.angle_beta   90.00
_cell.angle_gamma   90.00
#
_symmetry.space_group_name_H-M   'P 1'
#
loop_
_entity.id
_entity.type
_entity.pdbx_description
1 polymer ?
#
loop_
_entity_poly.entity_id
_entity_poly.type
_entity_poly.pdbx_seq_one_letter_code
_entity_poly.pdbx_strand_id
1 'polypeptide(L)'
;MNLFRTGDESLKIDNSPSWKQRRPGTHGHGYLDDQGNVTSVAEKPTPKNEQDGQAICARLVNWLNRSTPLYGEPVVGSEEVDWFAPALHQDGENLLMQVVRAETEEEFWRRVAQAGQARREITVAEAADLVINAVRHKKQHYSDQVRAKLVLVVDSGRSPAYTFQPVVDGFKTKYATECAESGYRSVYVVGPHSDLVYRVDRRNLAG
;
A
#
# COMPACT_ATOMS: atom_id res chain seq x y z
N MET A 1 -60.41 -5.77 6.95
CA MET A 1 -60.89 -4.81 5.95
C MET A 1 -59.67 -4.42 5.12
N ASN A 2 -59.63 -4.94 3.88
CA ASN A 2 -58.74 -4.56 2.77
C ASN A 2 -58.73 -3.03 2.57
N LEU A 3 -57.83 -2.34 1.87
CA LEU A 3 -56.62 -2.51 1.03
C LEU A 3 -56.12 -1.04 0.90
N PHE A 4 -54.84 -0.72 0.67
CA PHE A 4 -54.32 -0.49 -0.68
C PHE A 4 -52.79 -0.51 -0.65
N ARG A 5 -52.25 -1.49 -1.39
CA ARG A 5 -50.93 -1.45 -2.00
C ARG A 5 -51.00 -0.51 -3.21
N THR A 6 -50.05 0.38 -3.35
CA THR A 6 -49.53 0.78 -4.65
C THR A 6 -48.10 0.27 -4.71
N GLY A 7 -47.91 -0.76 -5.53
CA GLY A 7 -46.58 -1.31 -5.82
C GLY A 7 -45.82 -0.35 -6.71
N ASP A 8 -44.56 -0.13 -6.35
CA ASP A 8 -43.52 0.13 -7.34
C ASP A 8 -42.59 -1.09 -7.29
N GLU A 9 -42.69 -1.90 -8.34
CA GLU A 9 -42.16 -3.25 -8.46
C GLU A 9 -40.83 -3.24 -9.22
N SER A 10 -39.95 -2.29 -8.92
CA SER A 10 -38.60 -2.24 -9.51
C SER A 10 -37.55 -1.90 -8.46
N LEU A 11 -37.24 -2.87 -7.61
CA LEU A 11 -35.95 -3.01 -6.91
C LEU A 11 -36.03 -4.35 -6.18
N LYS A 12 -35.70 -5.44 -6.88
CA LYS A 12 -35.26 -6.66 -6.19
C LYS A 12 -33.90 -6.32 -5.58
N ILE A 13 -33.93 -5.71 -4.40
CA ILE A 13 -32.76 -5.58 -3.54
C ILE A 13 -32.52 -6.97 -2.99
N ASP A 14 -31.47 -7.59 -3.50
CA ASP A 14 -30.87 -8.78 -2.91
C ASP A 14 -30.59 -8.49 -1.43
N ASN A 15 -31.37 -9.10 -0.54
CA ASN A 15 -31.34 -8.90 0.90
C ASN A 15 -30.20 -9.69 1.56
N SER A 16 -29.00 -9.59 0.99
CA SER A 16 -27.77 -10.00 1.67
C SER A 16 -27.18 -8.77 2.35
N PRO A 17 -26.99 -8.76 3.68
CA PRO A 17 -26.35 -7.65 4.36
C PRO A 17 -24.88 -7.56 3.92
N SER A 18 -24.61 -6.83 2.85
CA SER A 18 -23.26 -6.55 2.39
C SER A 18 -22.53 -5.73 3.45
N TRP A 19 -21.50 -6.31 4.07
CA TRP A 19 -20.63 -5.53 4.94
C TRP A 19 -19.65 -4.74 4.08
N LYS A 20 -19.30 -3.53 4.53
CA LYS A 20 -18.31 -2.68 3.89
C LYS A 20 -17.30 -2.20 4.93
N GLN A 21 -16.03 -2.53 4.74
CA GLN A 21 -14.95 -1.96 5.55
C GLN A 21 -14.44 -0.70 4.85
N ARG A 22 -14.50 0.43 5.56
CA ARG A 22 -13.85 1.68 5.13
C ARG A 22 -12.45 1.77 5.76
N ARG A 23 -11.49 2.25 4.99
CA ARG A 23 -10.13 2.53 5.47
C ARG A 23 -9.71 3.95 5.10
N PRO A 24 -9.54 4.86 6.08
CA PRO A 24 -9.07 6.21 5.79
C PRO A 24 -7.60 6.21 5.36
N GLY A 25 -7.24 7.14 4.49
CA GLY A 25 -5.87 7.46 4.07
C GLY A 25 -5.55 8.92 4.34
N THR A 26 -4.33 9.36 4.01
CA THR A 26 -3.91 10.76 4.24
C THR A 26 -4.74 11.74 3.39
N HIS A 27 -4.98 11.38 2.13
CA HIS A 27 -5.77 12.16 1.16
C HIS A 27 -6.53 11.21 0.23
N GLY A 28 -7.23 10.26 0.83
CA GLY A 28 -7.91 9.19 0.11
C GLY A 28 -8.56 8.23 1.09
N HIS A 29 -9.24 7.23 0.55
CA HIS A 29 -9.87 6.20 1.34
C HIS A 29 -10.09 4.93 0.51
N GLY A 30 -10.15 3.80 1.19
CA GLY A 30 -10.43 2.50 0.60
C GLY A 30 -11.77 1.96 1.10
N TYR A 31 -12.47 1.22 0.24
CA TYR A 31 -13.57 0.36 0.64
C TYR A 31 -13.28 -1.08 0.22
N LEU A 32 -13.66 -2.03 1.06
CA LEU A 32 -13.73 -3.45 0.74
C LEU A 32 -15.14 -3.94 1.08
N ASP A 33 -15.79 -4.63 0.16
CA ASP A 33 -17.07 -5.29 0.41
C ASP A 33 -16.91 -6.82 0.58
N ASP A 34 -18.02 -7.46 0.92
CA ASP A 34 -18.13 -8.90 1.13
C ASP A 34 -18.02 -9.74 -0.13
N GLN A 35 -18.12 -9.11 -1.30
CA GLN A 35 -17.90 -9.73 -2.61
C GLN A 35 -16.43 -9.69 -3.04
N GLY A 36 -15.56 -9.06 -2.24
CA GLY A 36 -14.15 -8.92 -2.57
C GLY A 36 -13.87 -7.79 -3.57
N ASN A 37 -14.81 -6.85 -3.73
CA ASN A 37 -14.55 -5.62 -4.47
C ASN A 37 -13.86 -4.61 -3.57
N VAL A 38 -12.80 -4.02 -4.11
CA VAL A 38 -11.97 -3.00 -3.53
C VAL A 38 -12.18 -1.71 -4.31
N THR A 39 -12.62 -0.66 -3.62
CA THR A 39 -12.62 0.70 -4.17
C THR A 39 -11.44 1.46 -3.58
N SER A 40 -10.62 2.06 -4.44
CA SER A 40 -9.56 2.99 -4.05
C SER A 40 -9.95 4.39 -4.51
N VAL A 41 -9.98 5.35 -3.58
CA VAL A 41 -10.23 6.76 -3.87
C VAL A 41 -9.03 7.57 -3.39
N ALA A 42 -8.51 8.43 -4.26
CA ALA A 42 -7.53 9.45 -3.91
C ALA A 42 -8.08 10.83 -4.22
N GLU A 43 -7.77 11.80 -3.38
CA GLU A 43 -8.27 13.16 -3.42
C GLU A 43 -7.10 14.16 -3.39
N LYS A 44 -7.38 15.42 -3.72
CA LYS A 44 -6.39 16.50 -3.59
C LYS A 44 -5.87 16.65 -2.14
N PRO A 45 -4.66 17.20 -1.96
CA PRO A 45 -3.70 17.59 -3.01
C PRO A 45 -3.09 16.37 -3.69
N THR A 46 -2.52 16.53 -4.89
CA THR A 46 -1.70 15.46 -5.49
C THR A 46 -0.49 15.15 -4.61
N PRO A 47 0.11 13.95 -4.76
CA PRO A 47 1.28 13.57 -3.97
C PRO A 47 2.41 14.60 -4.07
N LYS A 48 3.08 14.83 -2.94
CA LYS A 48 4.30 15.62 -2.85
C LYS A 48 5.44 14.65 -2.57
N ASN A 49 6.24 14.37 -3.60
CA ASN A 49 7.28 13.33 -3.60
C ASN A 49 8.02 13.19 -2.25
N GLU A 50 8.72 14.23 -1.81
CA GLU A 50 9.55 14.18 -0.59
C GLU A 50 8.72 14.18 0.71
N GLN A 51 7.67 15.00 0.81
CA GLN A 51 6.88 15.08 2.05
C GLN A 51 6.11 13.78 2.33
N ASP A 52 5.53 13.18 1.30
CA ASP A 52 4.83 11.89 1.44
C ASP A 52 5.82 10.76 1.73
N GLY A 53 7.02 10.82 1.11
CA GLY A 53 8.14 9.92 1.36
C GLY A 53 8.62 9.92 2.82
N GLN A 54 8.76 11.09 3.45
CA GLN A 54 9.21 11.19 4.84
C GLN A 54 8.24 10.48 5.78
N ALA A 55 6.95 10.81 5.66
CA ALA A 55 5.93 10.27 6.53
C ALA A 55 5.81 8.75 6.39
N ILE A 56 5.92 8.22 5.16
CA ILE A 56 5.82 6.78 4.93
C ILE A 56 7.04 6.01 5.47
N CYS A 57 8.25 6.54 5.28
CA CYS A 57 9.47 5.96 5.83
C CYS A 57 9.49 6.02 7.36
N ALA A 58 9.03 7.12 7.96
CA ALA A 58 8.92 7.26 9.41
C ALA A 58 7.95 6.22 10.00
N ARG A 59 6.83 5.93 9.33
CA ARG A 59 5.91 4.85 9.75
C ARG A 59 6.59 3.48 9.72
N LEU A 60 7.37 3.17 8.69
CA LEU A 60 8.11 1.90 8.62
C LEU A 60 9.15 1.81 9.74
N VAL A 61 9.96 2.84 9.94
CA VAL A 61 10.96 2.90 11.02
C VAL A 61 10.30 2.69 12.38
N ASN A 62 9.20 3.41 12.65
CA ASN A 62 8.46 3.26 13.90
C ASN A 62 7.91 1.84 14.08
N TRP A 63 7.44 1.20 13.01
CA TRP A 63 6.99 -0.20 13.06
C TRP A 63 8.13 -1.17 13.36
N LEU A 64 9.29 -1.00 12.72
CA LEU A 64 10.49 -1.80 12.97
C LEU A 64 11.03 -1.63 14.39
N ASN A 65 10.89 -0.42 14.96
CA ASN A 65 11.35 -0.09 16.30
C ASN A 65 10.39 -0.50 17.43
N ARG A 66 9.22 -1.11 17.12
CA ARG A 66 8.16 -1.39 18.12
C ARG A 66 8.63 -2.24 19.30
N SER A 67 9.50 -3.20 19.06
CA SER A 67 10.01 -4.10 20.11
C SER A 67 11.32 -3.59 20.70
N THR A 68 12.22 -3.11 19.84
CA THR A 68 13.54 -2.60 20.21
C THR A 68 13.89 -1.47 19.25
N PRO A 69 14.36 -0.31 19.72
CA PRO A 69 14.88 0.72 18.84
C PRO A 69 16.10 0.22 18.04
N LEU A 70 15.96 0.18 16.71
CA LEU A 70 16.99 -0.25 15.76
C LEU A 70 17.51 0.92 14.93
N TYR A 71 16.62 1.83 14.52
CA TYR A 71 16.91 2.90 13.58
C TYR A 71 16.52 4.27 14.13
N GLY A 72 17.28 5.31 13.76
CA GLY A 72 16.96 6.71 14.02
C GLY A 72 15.89 7.25 13.06
N GLU A 73 15.66 8.56 13.12
CA GLU A 73 14.71 9.23 12.23
C GLU A 73 15.15 9.13 10.76
N PRO A 74 14.25 8.81 9.81
CA PRO A 74 14.61 8.79 8.41
C PRO A 74 14.80 10.21 7.87
N VAL A 75 15.91 10.40 7.16
CA VAL A 75 16.26 11.62 6.43
C VAL A 75 16.38 11.32 4.94
N VAL A 76 16.37 12.36 4.11
CA VAL A 76 16.53 12.22 2.65
C VAL A 76 17.88 11.57 2.36
N GLY A 77 17.86 10.56 1.48
CA GLY A 77 19.07 9.87 1.04
C GLY A 77 19.78 10.59 -0.11
N SER A 78 20.70 9.88 -0.76
CA SER A 78 21.43 10.36 -1.93
C SER A 78 21.47 9.29 -3.03
N GLU A 79 21.51 9.73 -4.28
CA GLU A 79 21.67 8.88 -5.47
C GLU A 79 20.62 7.76 -5.57
N GLU A 80 21.00 6.54 -5.18
CA GLU A 80 20.20 5.32 -5.27
C GLU A 80 19.34 5.07 -4.03
N VAL A 81 19.32 6.01 -3.08
CA VAL A 81 18.58 5.93 -1.82
C VAL A 81 17.64 7.13 -1.70
N ASP A 82 16.32 6.89 -1.67
CA ASP A 82 15.33 7.95 -1.48
C ASP A 82 15.36 8.42 -0.01
N TRP A 83 15.42 7.46 0.91
CA TRP A 83 15.40 7.70 2.35
C TRP A 83 16.40 6.82 3.08
N PHE A 84 17.00 7.39 4.12
CA PHE A 84 18.04 6.77 4.93
C PHE A 84 17.65 6.90 6.40
N ALA A 85 17.66 5.80 7.15
CA ALA A 85 17.58 5.87 8.62
C ALA A 85 18.85 5.25 9.24
N PRO A 86 19.59 6.00 10.08
CA PRO A 86 20.84 5.52 10.65
C PRO A 86 20.57 4.39 11.65
N ALA A 87 21.45 3.41 11.72
CA ALA A 87 21.44 2.44 12.82
C ALA A 87 21.72 3.14 14.16
N LEU A 88 21.00 2.76 15.21
CA LEU A 88 21.22 3.29 16.57
C LEU A 88 22.34 2.56 17.31
N HIS A 89 22.71 1.36 16.87
CA HIS A 89 23.76 0.54 17.47
C HIS A 89 25.00 0.56 16.56
N GLN A 90 26.20 0.59 17.15
CA GLN A 90 27.46 0.74 16.40
C GLN A 90 27.69 -0.35 15.35
N ASP A 91 27.24 -1.58 15.61
CA ASP A 91 27.36 -2.72 14.69
C ASP A 91 26.13 -2.88 13.77
N GLY A 92 25.16 -1.97 13.86
CA GLY A 92 23.93 -2.02 13.08
C GLY A 92 24.14 -1.50 11.66
N GLU A 93 23.48 -2.14 10.69
CA GLU A 93 23.42 -1.63 9.33
C GLU A 93 22.36 -0.54 9.21
N ASN A 94 22.65 0.53 8.48
CA ASN A 94 21.67 1.56 8.17
C ASN A 94 20.49 0.99 7.36
N LEU A 95 19.32 1.60 7.52
CA LEU A 95 18.15 1.29 6.71
C LEU A 95 18.15 2.19 5.47
N LEU A 96 18.52 1.62 4.33
CA LEU A 96 18.46 2.29 3.03
C LEU A 96 17.11 1.97 2.37
N MET A 97 16.34 2.99 2.00
CA MET A 97 14.99 2.85 1.50
C MET A 97 14.82 3.47 0.12
N GLN A 98 14.12 2.73 -0.73
CA GLN A 98 13.56 3.21 -1.99
C GLN A 98 12.04 3.22 -1.87
N VAL A 99 11.40 4.27 -2.34
CA VAL A 99 9.93 4.43 -2.24
C VAL A 99 9.31 4.31 -3.62
N VAL A 100 8.20 3.57 -3.70
CA VAL A 100 7.34 3.52 -4.88
C VAL A 100 5.90 3.60 -4.42
N ARG A 101 5.06 4.35 -5.13
CA ARG A 101 3.61 4.37 -4.83
C ARG A 101 2.98 3.06 -5.25
N ALA A 102 2.02 2.56 -4.48
CA ALA A 102 1.23 1.39 -4.88
C ALA A 102 0.41 1.67 -6.15
N GLU A 103 -0.18 2.87 -6.23
CA GLU A 103 -0.81 3.36 -7.46
C GLU A 103 0.24 4.06 -8.33
N THR A 104 0.70 3.35 -9.36
CA THR A 104 1.75 3.81 -10.27
C THR A 104 1.21 4.43 -11.55
N GLU A 105 -0.08 4.26 -11.86
CA GLU A 105 -0.63 4.73 -13.12
C GLU A 105 -0.72 6.27 -13.17
N GLU A 106 -0.04 6.87 -14.14
CA GLU A 106 -0.01 8.33 -14.31
C GLU A 106 -1.39 8.92 -14.56
N GLU A 107 -2.25 8.21 -15.30
CA GLU A 107 -3.60 8.68 -15.59
C GLU A 107 -4.44 8.83 -14.31
N PHE A 108 -4.30 7.92 -13.34
CA PHE A 108 -5.00 8.02 -12.06
C PHE A 108 -4.63 9.33 -11.35
N TRP A 109 -3.34 9.64 -11.26
CA TRP A 109 -2.87 10.87 -10.63
C TRP A 109 -3.19 12.14 -11.44
N ARG A 110 -3.20 12.04 -12.77
CA ARG A 110 -3.65 13.12 -13.65
C ARG A 110 -5.11 13.47 -13.38
N ARG A 111 -5.98 12.48 -13.16
CA ARG A 111 -7.39 12.72 -12.78
C ARG A 111 -7.50 13.39 -11.42
N VAL A 112 -6.69 13.02 -10.42
CA VAL A 112 -6.65 13.75 -9.13
C VAL A 112 -6.26 15.22 -9.33
N ALA A 113 -5.25 15.49 -10.16
CA ALA A 113 -4.80 16.85 -10.44
C ALA A 113 -5.90 17.70 -11.11
N GLN A 114 -6.55 17.15 -12.13
CA GLN A 114 -7.54 17.84 -12.96
C GLN A 114 -8.91 17.94 -12.28
N ALA A 115 -9.46 16.82 -11.83
CA ALA A 115 -10.83 16.71 -11.32
C ALA A 115 -10.93 16.79 -9.79
N GLY A 116 -9.80 16.82 -9.08
CA GLY A 116 -9.77 16.87 -7.61
C GLY A 116 -9.82 15.52 -6.92
N GLN A 117 -10.21 14.47 -7.64
CA GLN A 117 -10.24 13.10 -7.15
C GLN A 117 -10.08 12.09 -8.29
N ALA A 118 -9.68 10.88 -7.95
CA ALA A 118 -9.73 9.70 -8.81
C ALA A 118 -10.26 8.51 -8.02
N ARG A 119 -11.04 7.67 -8.70
CA ARG A 119 -11.63 6.46 -8.16
C ARG A 119 -11.26 5.28 -9.05
N ARG A 120 -10.92 4.16 -8.42
CA ARG A 120 -10.71 2.87 -9.07
C ARG A 120 -11.55 1.82 -8.33
N GLU A 121 -12.24 0.99 -9.07
CA GLU A 121 -12.96 -0.18 -8.57
C GLU A 121 -12.33 -1.42 -9.19
N ILE A 122 -11.89 -2.33 -8.34
CA ILE A 122 -11.10 -3.52 -8.69
C ILE A 122 -11.41 -4.62 -7.69
N THR A 123 -11.06 -5.85 -8.01
CA THR A 123 -11.09 -6.98 -7.07
C THR A 123 -9.90 -6.96 -6.12
N VAL A 124 -9.98 -7.74 -5.03
CA VAL A 124 -8.83 -8.04 -4.17
C VAL A 124 -7.63 -8.58 -4.96
N ALA A 125 -7.86 -9.43 -5.96
CA ALA A 125 -6.81 -10.00 -6.79
C ALA A 125 -6.12 -8.92 -7.64
N GLU A 126 -6.90 -8.08 -8.31
CA GLU A 126 -6.36 -6.96 -9.10
C GLU A 126 -5.62 -5.93 -8.23
N ALA A 127 -6.09 -5.69 -7.00
CA ALA A 127 -5.38 -4.85 -6.04
C ALA A 127 -4.00 -5.41 -5.68
N ALA A 128 -3.89 -6.74 -5.49
CA ALA A 128 -2.60 -7.40 -5.29
C ALA A 128 -1.70 -7.31 -6.54
N ASP A 129 -2.29 -7.42 -7.74
CA ASP A 129 -1.59 -7.28 -9.02
C ASP A 129 -0.96 -5.88 -9.17
N LEU A 130 -1.66 -4.82 -8.73
CA LEU A 130 -1.12 -3.46 -8.72
C LEU A 130 0.09 -3.30 -7.80
N VAL A 131 0.05 -3.91 -6.61
CA VAL A 131 1.18 -3.88 -5.67
C VAL A 131 2.42 -4.55 -6.28
N ILE A 132 2.29 -5.73 -6.90
CA ILE A 132 3.45 -6.39 -7.51
C ILE A 132 3.95 -5.62 -8.74
N ASN A 133 3.06 -4.98 -9.50
CA ASN A 133 3.47 -4.14 -10.63
C ASN A 133 4.31 -2.94 -10.17
N ALA A 134 4.02 -2.35 -9.01
CA ALA A 134 4.88 -1.31 -8.42
C ALA A 134 6.29 -1.83 -8.09
N VAL A 135 6.38 -3.05 -7.53
CA VAL A 135 7.67 -3.71 -7.25
C VAL A 135 8.43 -4.00 -8.54
N ARG A 136 7.77 -4.57 -9.56
CA ARG A 136 8.35 -4.85 -10.89
C ARG A 136 8.88 -3.60 -11.55
N HIS A 137 8.10 -2.51 -11.53
CA HIS A 137 8.50 -1.23 -12.07
C HIS A 137 9.78 -0.73 -11.38
N LYS A 138 9.80 -0.72 -10.04
CA LYS A 138 10.99 -0.24 -9.31
C LYS A 138 12.23 -1.13 -9.53
N LYS A 139 12.05 -2.45 -9.64
CA LYS A 139 13.13 -3.43 -9.90
C LYS A 139 13.96 -3.08 -11.14
N GLN A 140 13.33 -2.54 -12.19
CA GLN A 140 13.98 -2.25 -13.47
C GLN A 140 15.02 -1.12 -13.39
N HIS A 141 15.01 -0.31 -12.32
CA HIS A 141 15.87 0.88 -12.21
C HIS A 141 17.20 0.65 -11.49
N TYR A 142 17.41 -0.52 -10.85
CA TYR A 142 18.58 -0.75 -10.00
C TYR A 142 19.23 -2.08 -10.34
N SER A 143 20.55 -2.18 -10.22
CA SER A 143 21.28 -3.44 -10.33
C SER A 143 20.99 -4.37 -9.15
N ASP A 144 21.22 -5.67 -9.31
CA ASP A 144 21.01 -6.67 -8.26
C ASP A 144 21.82 -6.38 -7.00
N GLN A 145 23.07 -5.90 -7.16
CA GLN A 145 23.96 -5.53 -6.06
C GLN A 145 23.44 -4.35 -5.24
N VAL A 146 22.78 -3.40 -5.90
CA VAL A 146 22.16 -2.24 -5.26
C VAL A 146 20.88 -2.66 -4.54
N ARG A 147 20.01 -3.41 -5.22
CA ARG A 147 18.74 -3.88 -4.63
C ARG A 147 18.97 -4.71 -3.36
N ALA A 148 20.00 -5.55 -3.32
CA ALA A 148 20.33 -6.36 -2.15
C ALA A 148 20.57 -5.54 -0.86
N LYS A 149 20.90 -4.25 -0.98
CA LYS A 149 21.10 -3.33 0.15
C LYS A 149 19.85 -2.53 0.49
N LEU A 150 18.90 -2.42 -0.44
CA LEU A 150 17.74 -1.54 -0.34
C LEU A 150 16.52 -2.27 0.24
N VAL A 151 15.78 -1.56 1.08
CA VAL A 151 14.41 -1.89 1.46
C VAL A 151 13.46 -1.14 0.54
N LEU A 152 12.57 -1.88 -0.13
CA LEU A 152 11.53 -1.26 -0.95
C LEU A 152 10.29 -0.96 -0.11
N VAL A 153 9.87 0.30 -0.11
CA VAL A 153 8.68 0.81 0.56
C VAL A 153 7.62 1.09 -0.49
N VAL A 154 6.58 0.26 -0.52
CA VAL A 154 5.39 0.45 -1.35
C VAL A 154 4.41 1.35 -0.59
N ASP A 155 4.39 2.63 -0.94
CA ASP A 155 3.57 3.67 -0.33
C ASP A 155 2.09 3.52 -0.74
N SER A 156 1.27 3.17 0.25
CA SER A 156 -0.19 3.10 0.18
C SER A 156 -0.85 4.12 1.11
N GLY A 157 -0.14 5.18 1.52
CA GLY A 157 -0.65 6.20 2.43
C GLY A 157 -1.84 6.99 1.86
N ARG A 158 -1.81 7.28 0.56
CA ARG A 158 -2.92 7.95 -0.16
C ARG A 158 -3.89 6.98 -0.83
N SER A 159 -3.49 5.72 -0.97
CA SER A 159 -4.29 4.65 -1.57
C SER A 159 -4.41 3.47 -0.58
N PRO A 160 -5.07 3.69 0.58
CA PRO A 160 -5.05 2.72 1.68
C PRO A 160 -5.74 1.40 1.34
N ALA A 161 -6.51 1.35 0.24
CA ALA A 161 -7.15 0.14 -0.25
C ALA A 161 -6.17 -1.04 -0.44
N TYR A 162 -4.90 -0.78 -0.81
CA TYR A 162 -3.90 -1.83 -1.00
C TYR A 162 -3.36 -2.44 0.29
N THR A 163 -3.76 -1.90 1.44
CA THR A 163 -3.35 -2.44 2.75
C THR A 163 -4.41 -3.36 3.35
N PHE A 164 -5.59 -3.52 2.73
CA PHE A 164 -6.63 -4.42 3.22
C PHE A 164 -6.08 -5.84 3.42
N GLN A 165 -6.44 -6.49 4.54
CA GLN A 165 -5.89 -7.79 4.90
C GLN A 165 -6.10 -8.83 3.77
N PRO A 166 -7.29 -8.92 3.14
CA PRO A 166 -7.47 -9.80 1.97
C PRO A 166 -6.56 -9.48 0.78
N VAL A 167 -6.22 -8.21 0.56
CA VAL A 167 -5.27 -7.79 -0.49
C VAL A 167 -3.86 -8.23 -0.15
N VAL A 168 -3.42 -8.02 1.10
CA VAL A 168 -2.10 -8.45 1.58
C VAL A 168 -1.97 -9.97 1.55
N ASP A 169 -3.00 -10.70 1.96
CA ASP A 169 -3.00 -12.17 1.94
C ASP A 169 -3.06 -12.73 0.52
N GLY A 170 -3.86 -12.12 -0.35
CA GLY A 170 -3.89 -12.42 -1.79
C GLY A 170 -2.53 -12.19 -2.44
N PHE A 171 -1.88 -11.06 -2.12
CA PHE A 171 -0.52 -10.77 -2.56
C PHE A 171 0.46 -11.83 -2.07
N LYS A 172 0.49 -12.14 -0.77
CA LYS A 172 1.45 -13.11 -0.22
C LYS A 172 1.25 -14.50 -0.79
N THR A 173 0.00 -14.90 -1.04
CA THR A 173 -0.34 -16.18 -1.64
C THR A 173 0.15 -16.27 -3.09
N LYS A 174 -0.07 -15.22 -3.88
CA LYS A 174 0.21 -15.22 -5.32
C LYS A 174 1.64 -14.81 -5.67
N TYR A 175 2.22 -13.85 -4.94
CA TYR A 175 3.40 -13.09 -5.35
C TYR A 175 4.57 -13.06 -4.36
N ALA A 176 4.46 -13.61 -3.14
CA ALA A 176 5.56 -13.52 -2.17
C ALA A 176 6.90 -14.08 -2.72
N THR A 177 6.85 -15.19 -3.47
CA THR A 177 8.05 -15.78 -4.09
C THR A 177 8.65 -14.84 -5.13
N GLU A 178 7.85 -14.34 -6.06
CA GLU A 178 8.30 -13.38 -7.07
C GLU A 178 8.83 -12.08 -6.43
N CYS A 179 8.15 -11.60 -5.39
CA CYS A 179 8.56 -10.43 -4.64
C CYS A 179 9.91 -10.64 -3.93
N ALA A 180 10.19 -11.85 -3.42
CA ALA A 180 11.50 -12.18 -2.86
C ALA A 180 12.59 -12.20 -3.94
N GLU A 181 12.28 -12.77 -5.11
CA GLU A 181 13.16 -12.82 -6.29
C GLU A 181 13.37 -11.45 -6.96
N SER A 182 12.71 -10.40 -6.47
CA SER A 182 13.06 -9.03 -6.84
C SER A 182 14.48 -8.66 -6.39
N GLY A 183 15.01 -9.30 -5.35
CA GLY A 183 16.36 -9.10 -4.84
C GLY A 183 16.51 -7.89 -3.90
N TYR A 184 15.42 -7.24 -3.50
CA TYR A 184 15.46 -6.25 -2.40
C TYR A 184 15.75 -6.95 -1.06
N ARG A 185 16.44 -6.26 -0.14
CA ARG A 185 16.69 -6.76 1.24
C ARG A 185 15.39 -7.18 1.93
N SER A 186 14.34 -6.39 1.70
CA SER A 186 12.96 -6.67 2.09
C SER A 186 12.00 -5.74 1.37
N VAL A 187 10.73 -6.13 1.28
CA VAL A 187 9.68 -5.31 0.66
C VAL A 187 8.53 -5.15 1.64
N TYR A 188 8.11 -3.90 1.85
CA TYR A 188 7.00 -3.54 2.73
C TYR A 188 5.92 -2.79 1.97
N VAL A 189 4.66 -3.13 2.23
CA VAL A 189 3.52 -2.28 1.91
C VAL A 189 3.20 -1.47 3.17
N VAL A 190 3.23 -0.15 3.04
CA VAL A 190 3.06 0.78 4.17
C VAL A 190 1.83 1.63 3.92
N GLY A 191 0.91 1.62 4.87
CA GLY A 191 -0.33 2.38 4.84
C GLY A 191 -0.24 3.72 5.57
N PRO A 192 -1.39 4.39 5.75
CA PRO A 192 -1.49 5.69 6.41
C PRO A 192 -1.32 5.64 7.94
N HIS A 193 -1.40 4.45 8.54
CA HIS A 193 -1.35 4.23 9.97
C HIS A 193 -0.27 3.19 10.33
N SER A 194 0.25 3.25 11.55
CA SER A 194 1.40 2.44 11.96
C SER A 194 1.08 0.95 12.10
N ASP A 195 -0.18 0.59 12.31
CA ASP A 195 -0.72 -0.77 12.30
C ASP A 195 -0.90 -1.34 10.88
N LEU A 196 -0.81 -0.50 9.85
CA LEU A 196 -0.95 -0.89 8.44
C LEU A 196 0.39 -1.01 7.75
N VAL A 197 1.32 -1.77 8.34
CA VAL A 197 2.65 -2.03 7.79
C VAL A 197 2.84 -3.53 7.65
N TYR A 198 3.08 -3.98 6.42
CA TYR A 198 3.13 -5.39 6.07
C TYR A 198 4.42 -5.72 5.34
N ARG A 199 5.22 -6.65 5.87
CA ARG A 199 6.29 -7.29 5.11
C ARG A 199 5.68 -8.28 4.13
N VAL A 200 6.00 -8.17 2.84
CA VAL A 200 5.33 -8.93 1.76
C VAL A 200 6.25 -9.82 0.91
N ASP A 201 7.57 -9.72 1.08
CA ASP A 201 8.58 -10.59 0.42
C ASP A 201 8.69 -11.99 1.05
N ARG A 202 7.81 -12.35 1.97
CA ARG A 202 7.78 -13.67 2.63
C ARG A 202 6.35 -14.16 2.73
N ARG A 203 6.16 -15.47 2.53
CA ARG A 203 4.86 -16.11 2.77
C ARG A 203 4.53 -16.03 4.26
N ASN A 204 3.25 -15.98 4.59
CA ASN A 204 2.81 -16.27 5.95
C ASN A 204 3.25 -17.72 6.24
N LEU A 205 4.11 -17.91 7.23
CA LEU A 205 4.30 -19.25 7.79
C LEU A 205 2.96 -19.62 8.42
N ALA A 206 2.35 -20.72 7.99
CA ALA A 206 1.22 -21.27 8.70
C ALA A 206 1.68 -21.53 10.14
N GLY A 207 1.09 -20.80 11.08
CA GLY A 207 1.24 -21.06 12.51
C GLY A 207 0.45 -22.30 12.91
#